data_AF-A0A151SXL7-F1
#
_entry.id   AF-A0A151SXL7-F1
#
_cell.length_a   1.000
_cell.length_b   1.000
_cell.length_c   1.000
_cell.angle_alpha   90.00
_cell.angle_beta   90.00
_cell.angle_gamma   90.00
#
_symmetry.space_group_name_H-M   'P 1'
#
loop_
_entity.id
_entity.type
_entity.pdbx_description
1 polymer ?
#
loop_
_entity_poly.entity_id
_entity_poly.type
_entity_poly.pdbx_seq_one_letter_code
_entity_poly.pdbx_strand_id
1 'polypeptide(L)' 'GCGGVLRDEKGTWVRGLCWKLEPCSIMEAKMHVVLTSLEIVWEYGTKNLCIETDCREVSVAFNNGS' A
#
# COMPACT_ATOMS: atom_id res chain seq x y z
N GLY A 1 11.30 -5.70 6.57
CA GLY A 1 9.90 -6.16 6.51
C GLY A 1 9.00 -4.97 6.37
N CYS A 2 7.82 -5.15 5.80
CA CYS A 2 6.86 -4.08 5.59
C CYS A 2 5.44 -4.55 5.93
N GLY A 3 4.52 -3.62 6.17
CA GLY A 3 3.15 -3.96 6.51
C GLY A 3 2.21 -2.79 6.36
N GLY A 4 0.91 -3.09 6.43
CA GLY A 4 -0.16 -2.13 6.24
C GLY A 4 -1.48 -2.64 6.80
N VAL A 5 -2.47 -1.75 6.82
CA VAL A 5 -3.81 -2.05 7.33
C VAL A 5 -4.80 -1.69 6.24
N LEU A 6 -5.60 -2.67 5.81
CA LEU A 6 -6.74 -2.44 4.94
C LEU A 6 -7.96 -2.10 5.80
N ARG A 7 -8.61 -0.99 5.47
CA ARG A 7 -9.86 -0.55 6.08
C ARG A 7 -10.94 -0.38 5.02
N ASP A 8 -12.19 -0.56 5.41
CA ASP A 8 -13.35 -0.24 4.56
C ASP A 8 -13.63 1.27 4.55
N GLU A 9 -14.64 1.72 3.79
CA GLU A 9 -15.01 3.13 3.72
C GLU A 9 -15.49 3.73 5.05
N LYS A 10 -15.81 2.91 6.05
CA LYS A 10 -16.19 3.34 7.41
C LYS A 10 -15.00 3.40 8.36
N GLY A 11 -13.80 3.06 7.88
CA GLY A 11 -12.59 2.97 8.69
C GLY A 11 -12.50 1.68 9.50
N THR A 12 -13.40 0.71 9.28
CA THR A 12 -13.37 -0.59 9.96
C THR A 12 -12.17 -1.38 9.48
N TRP A 13 -11.43 -2.00 10.40
CA TRP A 13 -10.35 -2.89 10.02
C TRP A 13 -10.89 -4.12 9.29
N VAL A 14 -10.40 -4.35 8.07
CA VAL A 14 -10.75 -5.51 7.24
C VAL A 14 -9.66 -6.56 7.35
N ARG A 15 -8.39 -6.16 7.15
CA ARG A 15 -7.25 -7.08 7.12
C ARG A 15 -5.94 -6.36 7.42
N GLY A 16 -5.02 -7.06 8.10
CA GLY A 16 -3.63 -6.64 8.26
C GLY A 16 -2.74 -7.30 7.21
N LEU A 17 -1.73 -6.57 6.75
CA LEU A 17 -0.78 -6.99 5.75
C LEU A 17 0.62 -6.93 6.34
N CYS A 18 1.39 -8.00 6.19
CA CYS A 18 2.77 -8.06 6.66
C CYS A 18 3.58 -8.96 5.74
N TRP A 19 4.72 -8.46 5.26
CA TRP A 19 5.63 -9.22 4.43
C TRP A 19 7.05 -9.13 4.94
N LYS A 20 7.73 -10.28 4.92
CA LYS A 20 9.17 -10.33 5.07
C LYS A 20 9.77 -9.86 3.75
N LEU A 21 10.57 -8.81 3.85
CA LEU A 21 11.34 -8.31 2.73
C LEU A 21 12.75 -8.87 2.85
N GLU A 22 13.31 -9.27 1.71
CA GLU A 22 14.75 -9.44 1.55
C GLU A 22 15.45 -8.07 1.71
N PRO A 23 16.80 -8.03 1.89
CA PRO A 23 17.53 -6.78 1.95
C PRO A 23 17.22 -5.90 0.74
N CYS A 24 16.58 -4.75 0.99
CA CYS A 24 16.20 -3.77 -0.02
C CYS A 24 16.23 -2.37 0.59
N SER A 25 16.20 -1.36 -0.27
CA SER A 25 16.07 0.03 0.13
C SER A 25 14.71 0.33 0.75
N ILE A 26 14.62 1.43 1.51
CA ILE A 26 13.36 1.89 2.10
C ILE A 26 12.32 2.16 1.00
N MET A 27 12.74 2.70 -0.15
CA MET A 27 11.83 3.00 -1.26
C MET A 27 11.26 1.73 -1.87
N GLU A 28 12.09 0.73 -2.16
CA GLU A 28 11.64 -0.58 -2.66
C GLU A 28 10.67 -1.24 -1.69
N ALA A 29 11.00 -1.24 -0.39
CA ALA A 29 10.14 -1.77 0.65
C ALA A 29 8.73 -1.14 0.62
N LYS A 30 8.65 0.18 0.46
CA LYS A 30 7.38 0.90 0.45
C LYS A 30 6.63 0.77 -0.88
N MET A 31 7.32 0.75 -2.02
CA MET A 31 6.70 0.46 -3.31
C MET A 31 6.11 -0.95 -3.34
N HIS A 32 6.78 -1.93 -2.73
CA HIS A 32 6.23 -3.27 -2.56
C HIS A 32 4.91 -3.27 -1.77
N VAL A 33 4.81 -2.50 -0.67
CA VAL A 33 3.55 -2.37 0.07
C VAL A 33 2.44 -1.82 -0.82
N VAL A 34 2.74 -0.78 -1.62
CA VAL A 34 1.74 -0.18 -2.51
C VAL A 34 1.29 -1.17 -3.58
N LEU A 35 2.24 -1.84 -4.26
CA LEU A 35 1.93 -2.83 -5.29
C LEU A 35 1.04 -3.94 -4.73
N THR A 36 1.41 -4.54 -3.60
CA THR A 36 0.61 -5.63 -3.03
C THR A 36 -0.74 -5.14 -2.50
N SER A 37 -0.83 -3.91 -2.01
CA SER A 37 -2.12 -3.31 -1.65
C SER A 37 -3.03 -3.16 -2.87
N LEU A 38 -2.48 -2.75 -4.02
CA LEU A 38 -3.22 -2.64 -5.27
C LEU A 38 -3.70 -4.01 -5.78
N GLU A 39 -2.84 -5.04 -5.75
CA GLU A 39 -3.19 -6.41 -6.14
C GLU A 39 -4.35 -6.96 -5.30
N ILE A 40 -4.28 -6.79 -3.99
CA ILE A 40 -5.34 -7.24 -3.08
C ILE A 40 -6.65 -6.51 -3.36
N VAL A 41 -6.61 -5.19 -3.47
CA VAL A 41 -7.80 -4.39 -3.73
C VAL A 41 -8.43 -4.73 -5.08
N TRP A 42 -7.59 -5.03 -6.08
CA TRP A 42 -8.02 -5.51 -7.40
C TRP A 42 -8.74 -6.86 -7.31
N GLU A 43 -8.20 -7.83 -6.57
CA GLU A 43 -8.86 -9.12 -6.32
C GLU A 43 -10.20 -8.97 -5.60
N TYR A 44 -10.35 -7.97 -4.74
CA TYR A 44 -11.60 -7.65 -4.05
C TYR A 44 -12.62 -6.93 -4.95
N GLY A 45 -12.26 -6.57 -6.19
CA GLY A 45 -13.12 -5.84 -7.11
C GLY A 45 -13.33 -4.37 -6.72
N THR A 46 -12.54 -3.86 -5.79
CA THR A 46 -12.61 -2.47 -5.34
C THR A 46 -11.85 -1.57 -6.32
N LYS A 47 -12.50 -0.49 -6.77
CA LYS A 47 -11.92 0.46 -7.74
C LYS A 47 -11.48 1.79 -7.14
N ASN A 48 -11.78 2.03 -5.88
CA ASN A 48 -11.48 3.28 -5.19
C ASN A 48 -10.60 2.98 -3.98
N LEU A 49 -9.30 3.25 -4.11
CA LEU A 49 -8.29 2.97 -3.10
C LEU A 49 -7.65 4.28 -2.63
N CYS A 50 -7.71 4.52 -1.32
CA CYS A 50 -6.90 5.54 -0.67
C CYS A 50 -5.71 4.86 0.02
N ILE A 51 -4.49 5.27 -0.33
CA ILE A 51 -3.28 4.79 0.32
C ILE A 51 -2.75 5.91 1.22
N GLU A 52 -2.75 5.67 2.51
CA GLU A 52 -2.10 6.54 3.50
C GLU A 52 -0.67 6.03 3.75
N THR A 53 0.32 6.90 3.56
CA THR A 53 1.73 6.58 3.77
C THR A 53 2.45 7.74 4.43
N ASP A 54 3.40 7.42 5.31
CA ASP A 54 4.32 8.39 5.92
C ASP A 54 5.49 8.76 4.99
N CYS A 55 5.55 8.16 3.79
CA CYS A 55 6.62 8.40 2.83
C CYS A 55 6.19 9.43 1.79
N ARG A 56 6.78 10.61 1.89
CA ARG A 56 6.52 11.68 0.93
C ARG A 56 6.88 11.27 -0.49
N GLU A 57 7.98 10.55 -0.68
CA GLU A 57 8.47 10.14 -1.99
C GLU A 57 7.49 9.20 -2.70
N VAL A 58 6.84 8.30 -1.94
CA VAL A 58 5.78 7.43 -2.47
C VAL A 58 4.57 8.27 -2.86
N SER A 59 4.09 9.16 -1.98
CA SER A 59 2.97 10.05 -2.31
C SER A 59 3.25 10.89 -3.56
N VAL A 60 4.46 11.41 -3.71
CA VAL A 60 4.91 12.17 -4.88
C VAL A 60 4.92 11.30 -6.13
N ALA A 61 5.44 10.07 -6.06
CA ALA A 61 5.51 9.17 -7.20
C ALA A 61 4.11 8.78 -7.73
N PHE A 62 3.15 8.55 -6.85
CA PHE A 62 1.80 8.14 -7.24
C PHE A 62 0.87 9.30 -7.60
N ASN A 63 1.03 10.47 -6.97
CA ASN A 63 0.18 11.64 -7.26
C ASN A 63 0.66 12.46 -8.45
N ASN A 64 1.94 12.32 -8.83
CA ASN A 64 2.52 13.02 -9.98
C ASN A 64 2.74 12.11 -11.19
N GLY A 65 2.06 10.95 -11.25
CA GLY A 65 1.98 10.15 -12.47
C GLY A 65 1.37 10.99 -13.59
N SER A 66 2.23 11.43 -14.51
CA SER A 66 1.91 12.20 -15.73
C SER A 66 1.07 11.39 -16.72
#